data_AF-A0A7X7N3Z2-F1
#
_entry.id   AF-A0A7X7N3Z2-F1
#
_cell.length_a   1.000
_cell.length_b   1.000
_cell.length_c   1.000
_cell.angle_alpha   90.00
_cell.angle_beta   90.00
_cell.angle_gamma   90.00
#
_symmetry.space_group_name_H-M   'P 1'
#
loop_
_entity.id
_entity.type
_entity.pdbx_description
1 polymer ?
#
loop_
_entity_poly.entity_id
_entity_poly.type
_entity_poly.pdbx_seq_one_letter_code
_entity_poly.pdbx_strand_id
1 'polypeptide(L)'
;MRDHSHHIELSREQAVAQMVECCKKAAKHDPTGMHDYSDKSDLATKYDPAGKHDQAVGNYQYAGQGQAANQEVDIRHLGRVEAVRLDEGFGRVLANDVHSRLDMPNALTCAMDSIAVHWYDFEQGMPDTSNWARGIDWEFANTGIAMPAGFDTAIVVEHVEVSDDEQHVRISAAPSKRFAGTR
;
A
#
# COMPACT_ATOMS: atom_id res chain seq x y z
N MET A 1 26.85 -10.01 15.56
CA MET A 1 25.74 -9.69 14.65
C MET A 1 24.79 -10.87 14.71
N ARG A 2 23.77 -10.81 15.56
CA ARG A 2 22.80 -11.91 15.73
C ARG A 2 21.55 -11.54 14.93
N ASP A 3 20.99 -12.54 14.27
CA ASP A 3 19.86 -12.43 13.37
C ASP A 3 18.57 -12.30 14.19
N HIS A 4 17.86 -11.17 14.07
CA HIS A 4 16.64 -10.85 14.82
C HIS A 4 15.35 -11.03 13.98
N SER A 5 15.39 -11.87 12.93
CA SER A 5 14.32 -12.00 11.93
C SER A 5 13.05 -12.75 12.36
N HIS A 6 12.72 -12.87 13.66
CA HIS A 6 11.62 -13.72 14.14
C HIS A 6 10.30 -13.01 14.50
N HIS A 7 10.12 -11.72 14.20
CA HIS A 7 8.90 -10.96 14.53
C HIS A 7 7.94 -10.74 13.35
N ILE A 8 7.70 -11.78 12.56
CA ILE A 8 6.75 -11.72 11.44
C ILE A 8 5.45 -12.40 11.87
N GLU A 9 4.45 -11.61 12.30
CA GLU A 9 3.12 -12.12 12.71
C GLU A 9 2.31 -12.71 11.52
N LEU A 10 2.77 -12.54 10.28
CA LEU A 10 2.32 -13.27 9.09
C LEU A 10 3.51 -13.50 8.15
N SER A 11 3.92 -14.75 7.92
CA SER A 11 4.95 -15.06 6.92
C SER A 11 4.65 -14.37 5.59
N ARG A 12 5.70 -14.02 4.84
CA ARG A 12 5.56 -13.38 3.51
C ARG A 12 4.54 -14.13 2.64
N GLU A 13 4.57 -15.46 2.72
CA GLU A 13 3.67 -16.37 2.03
C GLU A 13 2.21 -16.19 2.46
N GLN A 14 1.94 -16.01 3.76
CA GLN A 14 0.60 -15.75 4.30
C GLN A 14 0.07 -14.37 3.88
N ALA A 15 0.90 -13.33 3.92
CA ALA A 15 0.50 -11.99 3.48
C ALA A 15 0.16 -11.96 1.98
N VAL A 16 0.97 -12.62 1.14
CA VAL A 16 0.71 -12.76 -0.30
C VAL A 16 -0.56 -13.57 -0.55
N ALA A 17 -0.78 -14.67 0.18
CA ALA A 17 -1.98 -15.48 0.03
C ALA A 17 -3.27 -14.68 0.32
N GLN A 18 -3.27 -13.90 1.41
CA GLN A 18 -4.40 -13.03 1.76
C GLN A 18 -4.64 -11.95 0.70
N MET A 19 -3.57 -11.31 0.20
CA MET A 19 -3.68 -10.32 -0.89
C MET A 19 -4.30 -10.93 -2.16
N VAL A 20 -3.83 -12.10 -2.58
CA VAL A 20 -4.36 -12.82 -3.74
C VAL A 20 -5.83 -13.21 -3.54
N GLU A 21 -6.22 -13.61 -2.34
CA GLU A 21 -7.62 -13.94 -2.03
C GLU A 21 -8.54 -12.71 -2.09
N CYS A 22 -8.09 -11.56 -1.58
CA CYS A 22 -8.79 -10.27 -1.70
C CYS A 22 -8.95 -9.83 -3.16
N CYS A 23 -7.95 -10.07 -4.00
CA CYS A 23 -8.04 -9.85 -5.45
C CYS A 23 -9.10 -10.77 -6.09
N LYS A 24 -9.13 -12.06 -5.73
CA LYS A 24 -10.12 -13.05 -6.23
C LYS A 24 -11.55 -12.76 -5.78
N LYS A 25 -11.75 -12.30 -4.54
CA LYS A 25 -13.07 -11.93 -4.01
C LYS A 25 -13.65 -10.70 -4.70
N ALA A 26 -12.81 -9.72 -5.03
CA ALA A 26 -13.22 -8.56 -5.84
C ALA A 26 -13.71 -8.95 -7.23
N ALA A 27 -13.02 -9.89 -7.88
CA ALA A 27 -13.46 -10.41 -9.17
C ALA A 27 -14.86 -11.05 -9.10
N LYS A 28 -15.27 -11.56 -7.91
CA LYS A 28 -16.59 -12.21 -7.72
C LYS A 28 -17.70 -11.28 -7.21
N HIS A 29 -17.39 -10.08 -6.73
CA HIS A 29 -18.36 -9.18 -6.10
C HIS A 29 -18.57 -7.86 -6.85
N ASP A 30 -18.34 -7.86 -8.16
CA ASP A 30 -18.77 -6.79 -9.04
C ASP A 30 -20.22 -7.04 -9.51
N PRO A 31 -21.23 -6.29 -9.05
CA PRO A 31 -22.59 -6.36 -9.59
C PRO A 31 -22.69 -5.71 -10.98
N THR A 32 -21.61 -5.10 -11.47
CA THR A 32 -21.50 -4.41 -12.74
C THR A 32 -20.53 -5.10 -13.70
N GLY A 33 -20.68 -6.42 -13.86
CA GLY A 33 -20.35 -7.09 -15.11
C GLY A 33 -18.86 -7.32 -15.36
N MET A 34 -18.32 -8.38 -14.76
CA MET A 34 -17.11 -9.00 -15.26
C MET A 34 -17.40 -9.67 -16.61
N HIS A 35 -17.07 -8.99 -17.71
CA HIS A 35 -16.95 -9.65 -19.00
C HIS A 35 -15.74 -10.58 -18.96
N ASP A 36 -15.99 -11.87 -19.20
CA ASP A 36 -14.94 -12.86 -19.43
C ASP A 36 -14.26 -12.54 -20.77
N TYR A 37 -13.11 -11.86 -20.70
CA TYR A 37 -12.29 -11.52 -21.87
C TYR A 37 -11.43 -12.69 -22.37
N SER A 38 -11.61 -13.91 -21.83
CA SER A 38 -10.94 -15.11 -22.35
C SER A 38 -11.64 -15.70 -23.57
N ASP A 39 -12.93 -15.41 -23.75
CA ASP A 39 -13.67 -15.78 -24.96
C ASP A 39 -13.59 -14.67 -26.02
N LYS A 40 -12.81 -14.92 -27.07
CA LYS A 40 -12.64 -14.01 -28.21
C LYS A 40 -13.71 -14.23 -29.28
N SER A 41 -14.68 -15.13 -29.10
CA SER A 41 -15.72 -15.44 -30.08
C SER A 41 -16.59 -14.22 -30.44
N ASP A 42 -16.78 -13.30 -29.49
CA ASP A 42 -17.71 -12.18 -29.62
C ASP A 42 -17.06 -10.92 -30.22
N LEU A 43 -15.72 -10.91 -30.34
CA LEU A 43 -14.96 -9.85 -30.99
C LEU A 43 -14.91 -10.00 -32.53
N ALA A 44 -15.25 -11.18 -33.06
CA ALA A 44 -15.15 -11.49 -34.49
C ALA A 44 -16.45 -11.27 -35.28
N THR A 45 -17.62 -11.24 -34.64
CA THR A 45 -18.93 -11.25 -35.35
C THR A 45 -19.48 -9.88 -35.75
N LYS A 46 -18.79 -8.78 -35.45
CA LYS A 46 -19.12 -7.44 -35.99
C LYS A 46 -18.20 -6.98 -37.11
N TYR A 47 -17.34 -7.86 -37.62
CA TYR A 47 -16.54 -7.58 -38.79
C TYR A 47 -17.16 -8.28 -40.00
N ASP A 48 -17.92 -7.52 -40.79
CA ASP A 48 -18.28 -7.91 -42.16
C ASP A 48 -17.11 -7.53 -43.08
N PRO A 49 -16.34 -8.49 -43.61
CA PRO A 49 -15.21 -8.20 -44.49
C PRO A 49 -15.65 -7.79 -45.92
N ALA A 50 -16.95 -7.78 -46.24
CA ALA A 50 -17.46 -7.51 -47.59
C ALA A 50 -18.57 -6.42 -47.66
N GLY A 51 -18.86 -5.72 -46.57
CA GLY A 51 -19.92 -4.71 -46.50
C GLY A 51 -19.48 -3.29 -46.87
N LYS A 52 -19.52 -2.98 -48.17
CA LYS A 52 -19.64 -1.63 -48.79
C LYS A 52 -19.12 -0.42 -48.00
N HIS A 53 -17.98 0.09 -48.47
CA HIS A 53 -17.49 1.45 -48.24
C HIS A 53 -18.61 2.50 -48.29
N ASP A 54 -18.81 3.23 -47.19
CA ASP A 54 -19.33 4.59 -47.31
C ASP A 54 -18.15 5.56 -47.35
N GLN A 55 -18.20 6.42 -48.34
CA GLN A 55 -17.10 7.25 -48.79
C GLN A 55 -16.97 8.47 -47.87
N ALA A 56 -15.86 8.58 -47.15
CA ALA A 56 -15.38 9.87 -46.65
C ALA A 56 -13.86 9.89 -46.71
N VAL A 57 -13.35 10.13 -47.92
CA VAL A 57 -11.95 10.50 -48.15
C VAL A 57 -11.76 11.90 -47.58
N GLY A 58 -11.06 12.01 -46.45
CA GLY A 58 -10.54 13.26 -45.92
C GLY A 58 -9.02 13.25 -45.99
N ASN A 59 -8.46 13.83 -47.05
CA ASN A 59 -7.02 14.09 -47.17
C ASN A 59 -6.57 14.97 -46.00
N TYR A 60 -5.76 14.44 -45.07
CA TYR A 60 -5.06 15.26 -44.10
C TYR A 60 -3.92 16.01 -44.80
N GLN A 61 -4.19 17.24 -45.23
CA GLN A 61 -3.15 18.20 -45.56
C GLN A 61 -2.49 18.69 -44.25
N TYR A 62 -1.17 18.50 -44.14
CA TYR A 62 -0.38 19.15 -43.10
C TYR A 62 -0.33 20.65 -43.38
N ALA A 63 -1.17 21.43 -42.69
CA ALA A 63 -1.06 22.88 -42.66
C ALA A 63 0.19 23.30 -41.86
N GLY A 64 0.98 24.18 -42.45
CA GLY A 64 2.27 24.64 -41.93
C GLY A 64 2.19 25.29 -40.55
N GLN A 65 3.31 25.22 -39.85
CA GLN A 65 3.53 25.84 -38.54
C GLN A 65 3.19 27.33 -38.60
N GLY A 66 2.24 27.80 -37.77
CA GLY A 66 2.20 29.22 -37.40
C GLY A 66 0.87 29.86 -37.02
N GLN A 67 -0.32 29.33 -37.35
CA GLN A 67 -1.55 30.16 -37.24
C GLN A 67 -2.85 29.43 -36.84
N ALA A 68 -2.82 28.52 -35.86
CA ALA A 68 -4.05 27.88 -35.37
C ALA A 68 -4.08 27.74 -33.83
N ALA A 69 -3.61 28.76 -33.10
CA ALA A 69 -3.46 28.65 -31.65
C ALA A 69 -4.76 28.71 -30.83
N ASN A 70 -5.92 29.06 -31.42
CA ASN A 70 -7.16 29.28 -30.66
C ASN A 70 -8.43 28.86 -31.44
N GLN A 71 -8.49 27.63 -31.93
CA GLN A 71 -9.77 27.06 -32.38
C GLN A 71 -10.21 26.05 -31.32
N GLU A 72 -11.33 26.32 -30.63
CA GLU A 72 -11.95 25.34 -29.74
C GLU A 72 -12.39 24.14 -30.59
N VAL A 73 -11.59 23.08 -30.50
CA VAL A 73 -11.94 21.76 -31.03
C VAL A 73 -12.68 21.02 -29.93
N ASP A 74 -13.93 20.61 -30.20
CA ASP A 74 -14.66 19.60 -29.41
C ASP A 74 -13.95 18.25 -29.58
N ILE A 75 -12.82 18.07 -28.89
CA ILE A 75 -12.06 16.83 -28.89
C ILE A 75 -12.82 15.83 -28.01
N ARG A 76 -13.67 15.04 -28.65
CA ARG A 76 -14.27 13.86 -28.01
C ARG A 76 -13.22 12.76 -27.97
N HIS A 77 -12.72 12.45 -26.78
CA HIS A 77 -11.83 11.32 -26.56
C HIS A 77 -12.55 10.02 -26.95
N LEU A 78 -12.15 9.40 -28.06
CA LEU A 78 -12.69 8.13 -28.55
C LEU A 78 -12.07 7.00 -27.72
N GLY A 79 -12.60 6.87 -26.50
CA GLY A 79 -12.07 6.10 -25.36
C GLY A 79 -12.00 4.60 -25.59
N ARG A 80 -10.90 4.14 -26.16
CA ARG A 80 -10.52 2.73 -26.11
C ARG A 80 -9.61 2.52 -24.90
N VAL A 81 -10.13 1.80 -23.91
CA VAL A 81 -9.42 1.40 -22.70
C VAL A 81 -8.95 -0.04 -22.87
N GLU A 82 -7.78 -0.34 -22.36
CA GLU A 82 -7.26 -1.70 -22.26
C GLU A 82 -6.68 -1.94 -20.86
N ALA A 83 -6.78 -3.19 -20.38
CA ALA A 83 -6.06 -3.62 -19.21
C ALA A 83 -4.65 -4.04 -19.63
N VAL A 84 -3.63 -3.36 -19.09
CA VAL A 84 -2.22 -3.65 -19.37
C VAL A 84 -1.54 -4.19 -18.13
N ARG A 85 -0.41 -4.87 -18.31
CA ARG A 85 0.46 -5.22 -17.19
C ARG A 85 1.14 -3.97 -16.64
N LEU A 86 1.49 -3.99 -15.35
CA LEU A 86 2.09 -2.84 -14.69
C LEU A 86 3.42 -2.40 -15.35
N ASP A 87 4.22 -3.36 -15.83
CA ASP A 87 5.49 -3.09 -16.52
C ASP A 87 5.32 -2.46 -17.92
N GLU A 88 4.13 -2.54 -18.51
CA GLU A 88 3.77 -1.92 -19.79
C GLU A 88 2.99 -0.61 -19.63
N GLY A 89 2.74 -0.20 -18.38
CA GLY A 89 1.94 0.98 -18.04
C GLY A 89 2.71 2.31 -18.15
N PHE A 90 4.05 2.27 -18.16
CA PHE A 90 4.87 3.48 -18.23
C PHE A 90 4.59 4.27 -19.50
N GLY A 91 4.31 5.57 -19.37
CA GLY A 91 4.00 6.47 -20.48
C GLY A 91 2.56 6.40 -20.99
N ARG A 92 1.70 5.55 -20.41
CA ARG A 92 0.26 5.51 -20.70
C ARG A 92 -0.52 6.47 -19.81
N VAL A 93 -1.77 6.72 -20.18
CA VAL A 93 -2.71 7.54 -19.40
C VAL A 93 -3.67 6.60 -18.68
N LEU A 94 -3.85 6.81 -17.38
CA LEU A 94 -4.87 6.08 -16.61
C LEU A 94 -6.26 6.39 -17.17
N ALA A 95 -7.03 5.34 -17.44
CA ALA A 95 -8.38 5.48 -17.96
C ALA A 95 -9.39 5.91 -16.88
N ASN A 96 -9.11 5.59 -15.62
CA ASN A 96 -9.96 5.89 -14.46
C ASN A 96 -9.08 6.19 -13.25
N ASP A 97 -9.67 6.79 -12.21
CA ASP A 97 -9.04 6.99 -10.91
C ASP A 97 -8.64 5.65 -10.27
N VAL A 98 -7.57 5.68 -9.46
CA VAL A 98 -7.07 4.51 -8.73
C VAL A 98 -7.20 4.77 -7.23
N HIS A 99 -7.91 3.88 -6.55
CA HIS A 99 -8.07 3.92 -5.10
C HIS A 99 -7.37 2.71 -4.46
N SER A 100 -6.69 2.94 -3.32
CA SER A 100 -6.14 1.84 -2.53
C SER A 100 -7.27 0.97 -1.98
N ARG A 101 -7.05 -0.33 -1.96
CA ARG A 101 -7.98 -1.30 -1.37
C ARG A 101 -7.57 -1.72 0.04
N LEU A 102 -6.42 -1.26 0.51
CA LEU A 102 -5.82 -1.60 1.79
C LEU A 102 -5.31 -0.32 2.46
N ASP A 103 -5.38 -0.29 3.78
CA ASP A 103 -4.67 0.69 4.58
C ASP A 103 -3.18 0.35 4.57
N MET A 104 -2.33 1.37 4.48
CA MET A 104 -0.88 1.23 4.47
C MET A 104 -0.26 2.28 5.40
N PRO A 105 0.38 1.88 6.51
CA PRO A 105 0.50 0.50 7.01
C PRO A 105 -0.88 -0.08 7.43
N ASN A 106 -1.02 -1.40 7.37
CA ASN A 106 -2.25 -2.11 7.76
C ASN A 106 -2.25 -2.55 9.24
N ALA A 107 -1.24 -2.14 10.00
CA ALA A 107 -1.07 -2.38 11.41
C ALA A 107 -0.40 -1.16 12.05
N LEU A 108 -0.51 -1.04 13.37
CA LEU A 108 0.27 -0.06 14.12
C LEU A 108 1.75 -0.42 13.97
N THR A 109 2.58 0.53 13.54
CA THR A 109 4.00 0.30 13.27
C THR A 109 4.89 1.24 14.05
N CYS A 110 6.11 0.83 14.37
CA CYS A 110 7.08 1.71 15.01
C CYS A 110 7.67 2.71 14.01
N ALA A 111 7.70 3.98 14.40
CA ALA A 111 8.17 5.06 13.55
C ALA A 111 9.70 5.18 13.49
N MET A 112 10.39 4.67 14.52
CA MET A 112 11.85 4.72 14.67
C MET A 112 12.33 3.44 15.37
N ASP A 113 13.65 3.29 15.49
CA ASP A 113 14.24 2.21 16.27
C ASP A 113 13.96 2.46 17.75
N SER A 114 13.23 1.53 18.37
CA SER A 114 12.59 1.77 19.65
C SER A 114 12.43 0.48 20.46
N ILE A 115 11.96 0.63 21.70
CA ILE A 115 11.29 -0.44 22.43
C ILE A 115 9.78 -0.19 22.43
N ALA A 116 9.01 -1.26 22.31
CA ALA A 116 7.58 -1.29 22.58
C ALA A 116 7.34 -1.39 24.09
N VAL A 117 6.38 -0.63 24.60
CA VAL A 117 5.94 -0.59 26.01
C VAL A 117 4.42 -0.42 26.08
N HIS A 118 3.84 -0.69 27.24
CA HIS A 118 2.43 -0.40 27.51
C HIS A 118 2.29 1.05 27.98
N TRP A 119 1.43 1.84 27.33
CA TRP A 119 1.12 3.19 27.82
C TRP A 119 0.65 3.20 29.28
N TYR A 120 -0.09 2.17 29.70
CA TYR A 120 -0.65 2.04 31.04
C TYR A 120 0.40 2.22 32.15
N ASP A 121 1.62 1.73 31.95
CA ASP A 121 2.69 1.83 32.95
C ASP A 121 3.19 3.27 33.17
N PHE A 122 2.86 4.19 32.25
CA PHE A 122 3.27 5.59 32.28
C PHE A 122 2.15 6.55 32.72
N GLU A 123 0.93 6.06 32.99
CA GLU A 123 -0.20 6.92 33.35
C GLU A 123 0.04 7.72 34.64
N GLN A 124 0.87 7.19 35.54
CA GLN A 124 1.25 7.83 36.81
C GLN A 124 2.62 8.53 36.73
N GLY A 125 3.18 8.70 35.54
CA GLY A 125 4.52 9.25 35.32
C GLY A 125 5.54 8.16 34.99
N MET A 126 6.83 8.44 35.23
CA MET A 126 7.90 7.48 34.92
C MET A 126 7.86 6.28 35.88
N PRO A 127 7.72 5.03 35.38
CA PRO A 127 7.73 3.84 36.22
C PRO A 127 9.15 3.46 36.67
N ASP A 128 9.23 2.65 37.74
CA ASP A 128 10.45 1.91 38.07
C ASP A 128 10.55 0.66 37.20
N THR A 129 11.56 0.61 36.35
CA THR A 129 11.81 -0.46 35.37
C THR A 129 12.64 -1.62 35.94
N SER A 130 13.06 -1.56 37.21
CA SER A 130 13.98 -2.52 37.81
C SER A 130 13.48 -3.98 37.82
N ASN A 131 12.16 -4.19 37.76
CA ASN A 131 11.54 -5.52 37.72
C ASN A 131 10.95 -5.88 36.35
N TRP A 132 11.17 -5.06 35.32
CA TRP A 132 10.63 -5.31 33.99
C TRP A 132 11.32 -6.50 33.32
N ALA A 133 10.50 -7.31 32.65
CA ALA A 133 10.91 -8.46 31.86
C ALA A 133 10.60 -8.23 30.37
N ARG A 134 11.59 -8.53 29.53
CA ARG A 134 11.43 -8.49 28.07
C ARG A 134 10.37 -9.51 27.61
N GLY A 135 9.55 -9.11 26.64
CA GLY A 135 8.42 -9.87 26.14
C GLY A 135 7.15 -9.78 27.00
N ILE A 136 7.22 -9.09 28.15
CA ILE A 136 6.08 -8.85 29.04
C ILE A 136 5.84 -7.34 29.19
N ASP A 137 6.83 -6.65 29.75
CA ASP A 137 6.74 -5.21 30.06
C ASP A 137 7.33 -4.35 28.93
N TRP A 138 8.25 -4.91 28.14
CA TRP A 138 8.84 -4.25 26.98
C TRP A 138 9.34 -5.25 25.93
N GLU A 139 9.52 -4.83 24.68
CA GLU A 139 10.15 -5.62 23.61
C GLU A 139 10.88 -4.70 22.61
N PHE A 140 11.88 -5.17 21.88
CA PHE A 140 12.43 -4.39 20.77
C PHE A 140 11.41 -4.19 19.65
N ALA A 141 11.34 -2.97 19.13
CA ALA A 141 10.43 -2.63 18.05
C ALA A 141 11.10 -1.62 17.11
N ASN A 142 11.78 -2.13 16.09
CA ASN A 142 12.53 -1.31 15.14
C ASN A 142 11.62 -0.61 14.13
N THR A 143 12.19 0.34 13.40
CA THR A 143 11.49 1.11 12.37
C THR A 143 10.72 0.22 11.39
N GLY A 144 9.42 0.46 11.26
CA GLY A 144 8.53 -0.24 10.33
C GLY A 144 8.07 -1.64 10.77
N ILE A 145 8.55 -2.15 11.91
CA ILE A 145 8.02 -3.38 12.49
C ILE A 145 6.62 -3.12 13.06
N ALA A 146 5.72 -4.09 12.87
CA ALA A 146 4.41 -4.06 13.49
C ALA A 146 4.56 -4.08 15.01
N MET A 147 3.77 -3.27 15.71
CA MET A 147 3.78 -3.22 17.16
C MET A 147 3.52 -4.63 17.72
N PRO A 148 4.40 -5.17 18.59
CA PRO A 148 4.20 -6.50 19.15
C PRO A 148 2.87 -6.58 19.90
N ALA A 149 2.22 -7.75 19.83
CA ALA A 149 0.90 -7.95 20.41
C ALA A 149 0.82 -7.51 21.89
N GLY A 150 -0.20 -6.70 22.20
CA GLY A 150 -0.47 -6.18 23.54
C GLY A 150 0.19 -4.83 23.84
N PHE A 151 1.27 -4.48 23.16
CA PHE A 151 1.91 -3.17 23.29
C PHE A 151 1.21 -2.11 22.44
N ASP A 152 1.34 -0.85 22.83
CA ASP A 152 0.68 0.25 22.13
C ASP A 152 1.51 1.51 21.95
N THR A 153 2.70 1.57 22.55
CA THR A 153 3.51 2.79 22.59
C THR A 153 4.98 2.43 22.38
N ALA A 154 5.72 3.29 21.69
CA ALA A 154 7.13 3.09 21.38
C ALA A 154 7.99 4.21 21.99
N ILE A 155 9.11 3.83 22.60
CA ILE A 155 10.13 4.74 23.13
C ILE A 155 11.41 4.54 22.35
N VAL A 156 11.86 5.63 21.74
CA VAL A 156 13.03 5.68 20.84
C VAL A 156 14.28 5.25 21.60
N VAL A 157 15.15 4.49 20.93
CA VAL A 157 16.30 3.86 21.59
C VAL A 157 17.26 4.88 22.21
N GLU A 158 17.30 6.13 21.72
CA GLU A 158 18.09 7.22 22.31
C GLU A 158 17.68 7.57 23.73
N HIS A 159 16.47 7.20 24.16
CA HIS A 159 15.99 7.39 25.52
C HIS A 159 16.02 6.10 26.37
N VAL A 160 16.63 5.03 25.86
CA VAL A 160 16.65 3.70 26.47
C VAL A 160 18.09 3.23 26.64
N GLU A 161 18.46 2.85 27.85
CA GLU A 161 19.66 2.05 28.11
C GLU A 161 19.23 0.59 28.22
N VAL A 162 19.86 -0.30 27.45
CA VAL A 162 19.61 -1.75 27.50
C VAL A 162 20.81 -2.43 28.15
N SER A 163 20.57 -3.41 29.03
CA SER A 163 21.64 -4.23 29.62
C SER A 163 22.35 -5.11 28.58
N ASP A 164 23.58 -5.54 28.89
CA ASP A 164 24.40 -6.37 28.00
C ASP A 164 23.75 -7.73 27.65
N ASP A 165 22.88 -8.25 28.52
CA ASP A 165 22.10 -9.48 28.31
C ASP A 165 20.77 -9.24 27.57
N GLU A 166 20.47 -7.98 27.21
CA GLU A 166 19.24 -7.53 26.57
C GLU A 166 17.95 -7.92 27.32
N GLN A 167 18.03 -8.15 28.63
CA GLN A 167 16.88 -8.52 29.46
C GLN A 167 16.27 -7.35 30.24
N HIS A 168 17.03 -6.28 30.46
CA HIS A 168 16.63 -5.14 31.28
C HIS A 168 16.82 -3.82 30.54
N VAL A 169 15.97 -2.84 30.89
CA VAL A 169 16.01 -1.49 30.34
C VAL A 169 16.00 -0.44 31.44
N ARG A 170 16.58 0.73 31.16
CA ARG A 170 16.30 1.98 31.87
C ARG A 170 15.83 3.02 30.88
N ILE A 171 14.81 3.78 31.29
CA ILE A 171 14.16 4.77 30.44
C ILE A 171 14.43 6.16 31.01
N SER A 172 14.97 7.04 30.17
CA SER A 172 15.35 8.41 30.55
C SER A 172 14.27 9.46 30.22
N ALA A 173 13.32 9.13 29.34
CA ALA A 173 12.21 10.01 28.96
C ALA A 173 10.92 9.22 28.76
N ALA A 174 9.83 9.67 29.39
CA ALA A 174 8.52 9.06 29.26
C ALA A 174 7.92 9.39 27.88
N PRO A 175 7.10 8.49 27.30
CA PRO A 175 6.36 8.80 26.08
C PRO A 175 5.39 9.96 26.34
N SER A 176 5.21 10.82 25.34
CA SER A 176 4.40 12.05 25.49
C SER A 176 2.89 11.80 25.52
N LYS A 177 2.44 10.66 25.00
CA LYS A 177 1.04 10.22 24.95
C LYS A 177 0.96 8.74 24.57
N ARG A 178 -0.21 8.14 24.75
CA ARG A 178 -0.54 6.83 24.17
C ARG A 178 -0.33 6.84 22.66
N PHE A 179 0.24 5.76 22.11
CA PHE A 179 0.64 5.66 20.70
C PHE A 179 1.73 6.66 20.28
N ALA A 180 2.51 7.19 21.23
CA ALA A 180 3.73 7.89 20.88
C ALA A 180 4.74 6.93 20.23
N GLY A 181 5.51 7.43 19.27
CA GLY A 181 6.52 6.63 18.56
C GLY A 181 5.96 5.66 17.51
N THR A 182 4.65 5.67 17.25
CA THR A 182 4.01 4.77 16.29
C THR A 182 3.44 5.50 15.06
N ARG A 183 3.10 4.76 14.01
CA ARG A 183 2.36 5.19 12.82
C ARG A 183 1.23 4.23 12.45
#